data_AF-A0A3A0EAG4-F1
#
_entry.id   AF-A0A3A0EAG4-F1
#
_cell.length_a   1.000
_cell.length_b   1.000
_cell.length_c   1.000
_cell.angle_alpha   90.00
_cell.angle_beta   90.00
_cell.angle_gamma   90.00
#
_symmetry.space_group_name_H-M   'P 1'
#
loop_
_entity.id
_entity.type
_entity.pdbx_description
1 polymer ?
#
loop_
_entity_poly.entity_id
_entity_poly.type
_entity_poly.pdbx_seq_one_letter_code
_entity_poly.pdbx_strand_id
1 'polypeptide(L)'
;MARGHPGAQIRDNALSRARFEFRWADQFNLGLDPDTAKDFHGETLPKESMKTAHSCSMCGPHFCSMKITQEVRDYAVSQGVGEREALERGMRERAGEFVGSGAEIYQRS
;
A
#
# COMPACT_ATOMS: atom_id res chain seq x y z
N MET A 1 -8.44 6.40 23.41
CA MET A 1 -7.49 5.29 23.17
C MET A 1 -6.60 5.00 24.39
N ALA A 2 -5.79 5.95 24.89
CA ALA A 2 -4.84 5.71 25.99
C ALA A 2 -5.44 5.15 27.30
N ARG A 3 -6.69 5.50 27.63
CA ARG A 3 -7.41 4.99 28.82
C ARG A 3 -8.11 3.64 28.59
N GLY A 4 -7.96 3.03 27.42
CA GLY A 4 -8.62 1.76 27.10
C GLY A 4 -10.14 1.82 27.03
N HIS A 5 -10.73 3.01 26.82
CA HIS A 5 -12.18 3.15 26.77
C HIS A 5 -12.80 2.22 25.71
N PRO A 6 -13.80 1.39 26.07
CA PRO A 6 -14.48 0.50 25.14
C PRO A 6 -14.98 1.26 23.91
N GLY A 7 -14.77 0.70 22.73
CA GLY A 7 -15.19 1.32 21.46
C GLY A 7 -14.22 2.36 20.89
N ALA A 8 -13.28 2.90 21.67
CA ALA A 8 -12.33 3.90 21.15
C ALA A 8 -11.49 3.36 19.99
N GLN A 9 -11.11 2.08 20.00
CA GLN A 9 -10.32 1.46 18.93
C GLN A 9 -11.12 1.16 17.66
N ILE A 10 -12.46 1.16 17.72
CA ILE A 10 -13.29 0.77 16.57
C ILE A 10 -13.05 1.70 15.39
N ARG A 11 -13.06 3.01 15.64
CA ARG A 11 -12.81 4.02 14.62
C ARG A 11 -11.40 3.90 14.05
N ASP A 12 -10.39 3.78 14.91
CA ASP A 12 -8.99 3.67 14.49
C ASP A 12 -8.72 2.42 13.66
N ASN A 13 -9.31 1.28 14.05
CA ASN A 13 -9.19 0.03 13.29
C ASN A 13 -9.92 0.13 11.94
N ALA A 14 -11.11 0.73 11.90
CA ALA A 14 -11.84 0.95 10.65
C ALA A 14 -11.08 1.87 9.68
N LEU A 15 -10.49 2.96 10.20
CA LEU A 15 -9.69 3.91 9.44
C LEU A 15 -8.40 3.24 8.93
N SER A 16 -7.71 2.48 9.78
CA SER A 16 -6.47 1.78 9.42
C SER A 16 -6.73 0.72 8.36
N ARG A 17 -7.85 0.00 8.45
CA ARG A 17 -8.29 -0.95 7.43
C ARG A 17 -8.60 -0.26 6.11
N ALA A 18 -9.32 0.87 6.13
CA ALA A 18 -9.61 1.64 4.92
C ALA A 18 -8.33 2.14 4.22
N ARG A 19 -7.31 2.55 5.00
CA ARG A 19 -5.98 2.90 4.48
C ARG A 19 -5.29 1.73 3.78
N PHE A 20 -5.26 0.58 4.44
CA PHE A 20 -4.58 -0.61 3.91
C PHE A 20 -5.24 -1.15 2.64
N GLU A 21 -6.58 -1.07 2.57
CA GLU A 21 -7.38 -1.53 1.43
C GLU A 21 -7.57 -0.46 0.34
N PHE A 22 -6.92 0.70 0.46
CA PHE A 22 -7.05 1.82 -0.49
C PHE A 22 -8.49 2.31 -0.72
N ARG A 23 -9.37 2.17 0.29
CA ARG A 23 -10.73 2.71 0.29
C ARG A 23 -10.73 4.19 0.65
N TRP A 24 -10.21 5.02 -0.24
CA TRP A 24 -9.96 6.45 -0.01
C TRP A 24 -11.18 7.22 0.52
N ALA A 25 -12.36 7.04 -0.08
CA ALA A 25 -13.58 7.69 0.37
C ALA A 25 -13.94 7.33 1.83
N ASP A 26 -13.83 6.05 2.18
CA ASP A 26 -14.11 5.58 3.54
C ASP A 26 -13.07 6.10 4.53
N GLN A 27 -11.79 6.15 4.13
CA GLN A 27 -10.74 6.74 4.94
C GLN A 27 -11.00 8.22 5.25
N PHE A 28 -11.42 9.01 4.25
CA PHE A 28 -11.74 10.42 4.46
C PHE A 28 -12.94 10.57 5.38
N ASN A 29 -14.02 9.84 5.13
CA ASN A 29 -15.25 9.89 5.94
C ASN A 29 -15.05 9.45 7.39
N LEU A 30 -14.09 8.55 7.65
CA LEU A 30 -13.70 8.14 9.00
C LEU A 30 -12.73 9.13 9.68
N GLY A 31 -12.20 10.09 8.93
CA GLY A 31 -11.36 11.18 9.43
C GLY A 31 -12.08 12.08 10.43
N LEU A 32 -11.32 12.86 11.22
CA LEU A 32 -11.93 13.88 12.09
C LEU A 32 -12.37 15.11 11.29
N ASP A 33 -11.71 15.34 10.15
CA ASP A 33 -11.98 16.41 9.20
C ASP A 33 -11.89 15.81 7.78
N PRO A 34 -13.02 15.28 7.25
CA PRO A 34 -13.05 14.61 5.96
C PRO A 34 -12.68 15.51 4.77
N ASP A 35 -13.10 16.78 4.82
CA ASP A 35 -12.90 17.73 3.71
C ASP A 35 -11.42 18.06 3.54
N THR A 36 -10.73 18.43 4.62
CA THR A 36 -9.28 18.67 4.60
C THR A 36 -8.50 17.43 4.15
N ALA A 37 -8.90 16.24 4.59
CA ALA A 37 -8.23 15.00 4.20
C ALA A 37 -8.36 14.70 2.70
N LYS A 38 -9.53 15.01 2.12
CA LYS A 38 -9.81 14.84 0.69
C LYS A 38 -9.04 15.85 -0.16
N ASP A 39 -8.97 17.10 0.28
CA ASP A 39 -8.27 18.17 -0.41
C ASP A 39 -6.77 17.86 -0.51
N PHE A 40 -6.12 17.50 0.60
CA PHE A 40 -4.69 17.15 0.62
C PHE A 40 -4.35 15.93 -0.24
N HIS A 41 -5.25 14.95 -0.33
CA HIS A 41 -5.05 13.82 -1.23
C HIS A 41 -5.18 14.25 -2.70
N GLY A 42 -6.10 15.16 -3.02
CA GLY A 42 -6.38 15.62 -4.37
C GLY A 42 -5.35 16.60 -4.94
N GLU A 43 -4.74 17.45 -4.10
CA GLU A 43 -3.83 18.54 -4.52
C GLU A 43 -2.69 18.09 -5.45
N THR A 44 -2.19 16.87 -5.26
CA THR A 44 -0.99 16.36 -5.95
C THR A 44 -1.28 15.26 -6.97
N LEU A 45 -2.56 14.91 -7.19
CA LEU A 45 -2.99 13.85 -8.10
C LEU A 45 -3.67 14.44 -9.36
N PRO A 46 -2.94 14.64 -10.47
CA PRO A 46 -3.44 15.39 -11.63
C PRO A 46 -4.50 14.66 -12.47
N LYS A 47 -4.75 13.37 -12.21
CA LYS A 47 -5.76 12.57 -12.93
C LYS A 47 -6.74 11.96 -11.94
N GLU A 48 -8.02 11.98 -12.28
CA GLU A 48 -9.08 11.37 -11.46
C GLU A 48 -8.83 9.88 -11.21
N SER A 49 -8.27 9.17 -12.20
CA SER A 49 -7.89 7.76 -12.07
C SER A 49 -6.82 7.49 -11.01
N MET A 50 -6.03 8.50 -10.62
CA MET A 50 -5.05 8.36 -9.55
C MET A 50 -5.68 8.49 -8.17
N LYS A 51 -6.90 9.06 -8.06
CA LYS A 51 -7.61 9.18 -6.79
C LYS A 51 -8.21 7.86 -6.30
N THR A 52 -8.25 6.85 -7.17
CA THR A 52 -8.62 5.46 -6.85
C THR A 52 -7.42 4.52 -6.91
N ALA A 53 -6.20 5.04 -7.03
CA ALA A 53 -5.01 4.20 -7.16
C ALA A 53 -4.62 3.52 -5.84
N HIS A 54 -3.95 2.37 -5.93
CA HIS A 54 -3.31 1.69 -4.80
C HIS A 54 -1.98 2.37 -4.40
N SER A 55 -1.94 3.70 -4.40
CA SER A 55 -0.79 4.52 -4.02
C SER A 55 -1.20 5.98 -3.87
N CYS A 56 -0.57 6.70 -2.94
CA CYS A 56 -0.61 8.16 -2.90
C CYS A 56 0.64 8.77 -3.54
N SER A 57 0.67 10.11 -3.63
CA SER A 57 1.79 10.89 -4.16
C SER A 57 3.09 10.79 -3.34
N MET A 58 3.04 10.34 -2.09
CA MET A 58 4.23 10.26 -1.23
C MET A 58 5.25 9.20 -1.69
N CYS A 59 4.77 8.00 -2.03
CA CYS A 59 5.63 6.87 -2.41
C CYS A 59 5.51 6.50 -3.88
N GLY A 60 4.46 6.97 -4.57
CA GLY A 60 4.18 6.59 -5.94
C GLY A 60 3.77 5.11 -6.10
N PRO A 61 3.45 4.70 -7.35
CA PRO A 61 2.82 3.40 -7.63
C PRO A 61 3.75 2.19 -7.46
N HIS A 62 5.06 2.40 -7.50
CA HIS A 62 6.06 1.32 -7.43
C HIS A 62 6.61 1.08 -6.03
N PHE A 63 6.53 2.05 -5.12
CA PHE A 63 7.17 1.98 -3.80
C PHE A 63 6.18 2.11 -2.63
N CYS A 64 4.87 2.05 -2.88
CA CYS A 64 3.87 2.05 -1.82
C CYS A 64 4.00 0.77 -0.97
N SER A 65 4.40 0.92 0.30
CA SER A 65 4.63 -0.21 1.22
C SER A 65 3.38 -1.07 1.43
N MET A 66 2.19 -0.46 1.50
CA MET A 66 0.93 -1.19 1.67
C MET A 66 0.62 -2.05 0.43
N LYS A 67 0.84 -1.51 -0.78
CA LYS A 67 0.66 -2.26 -2.03
C LYS A 67 1.62 -3.44 -2.12
N ILE A 68 2.90 -3.21 -1.83
CA ILE A 68 3.93 -4.26 -1.80
C ILE A 68 3.56 -5.35 -0.78
N THR A 69 3.08 -4.96 0.41
CA THR A 69 2.65 -5.93 1.43
C THR A 69 1.49 -6.79 0.92
N GLN A 70 0.51 -6.20 0.22
CA GLN A 70 -0.59 -6.95 -0.37
C GLN A 70 -0.09 -7.91 -1.46
N GLU A 71 0.79 -7.45 -2.36
CA GLU A 71 1.37 -8.28 -3.42
C GLU A 71 2.14 -9.49 -2.85
N VAL A 72 2.90 -9.31 -1.76
CA VAL A 72 3.58 -10.42 -1.07
C VAL A 72 2.60 -11.41 -0.47
N ARG A 73 1.52 -10.93 0.16
CA ARG A 73 0.48 -11.81 0.72
C ARG A 73 -0.25 -12.60 -0.37
N ASP A 74 -0.59 -11.94 -1.46
CA ASP A 74 -1.27 -12.59 -2.60
C ASP A 74 -0.36 -13.62 -3.25
N TYR A 75 0.93 -13.32 -3.41
CA TYR A 75 1.93 -14.28 -3.88
C TYR A 75 2.03 -15.48 -2.94
N ALA A 76 2.12 -15.26 -1.62
CA ALA A 76 2.16 -16.33 -0.63
C ALA A 76 0.95 -17.28 -0.74
N VAL A 77 -0.26 -16.71 -0.84
CA VAL A 77 -1.50 -17.46 -1.05
C VAL A 77 -1.47 -18.24 -2.37
N SER A 78 -1.04 -17.61 -3.46
CA SER A 78 -0.97 -18.26 -4.78
C SER A 78 0.00 -19.44 -4.84
N GLN A 79 1.08 -19.39 -4.04
CA GLN A 79 2.10 -20.43 -3.96
C GLN A 79 1.82 -21.46 -2.85
N GLY A 80 0.80 -21.23 -2.01
CA GLY A 80 0.48 -22.09 -0.87
C GLY A 80 1.58 -22.11 0.21
N VAL A 81 2.36 -21.04 0.33
CA VAL A 81 3.49 -20.92 1.27
C VAL A 81 3.24 -19.83 2.31
N GLY A 82 3.99 -19.86 3.42
CA GLY A 82 3.92 -18.79 4.43
C GLY A 82 4.55 -17.48 3.95
N GLU A 83 4.17 -16.34 4.56
CA GLU A 83 4.65 -14.99 4.16
C GLU A 83 6.19 -14.89 4.11
N ARG A 84 6.90 -15.47 5.10
CA ARG A 84 8.38 -15.46 5.12
C ARG A 84 8.99 -16.22 3.95
N GLU A 85 8.42 -17.38 3.64
CA GLU A 85 8.89 -18.20 2.53
C GLU A 85 8.60 -17.54 1.18
N ALA A 86 7.43 -16.91 1.04
CA ALA A 86 7.06 -16.10 -0.10
C ALA A 86 8.05 -14.95 -0.35
N LEU A 87 8.44 -14.23 0.70
CA LEU A 87 9.44 -13.17 0.63
C LEU A 87 10.79 -13.70 0.13
N GLU A 88 11.29 -14.79 0.72
CA GLU A 88 12.57 -15.37 0.34
C GLU A 88 12.58 -15.86 -1.12
N ARG A 89 11.49 -16.49 -1.58
CA ARG A 89 11.32 -16.93 -2.95
C ARG A 89 11.24 -15.75 -3.94
N GLY A 90 10.39 -14.77 -3.66
CA GLY A 90 10.23 -13.58 -4.51
C GLY A 90 11.53 -12.77 -4.64
N MET A 91 12.29 -12.62 -3.55
CA MET A 91 13.60 -11.97 -3.59
C MET A 91 14.61 -12.75 -4.44
N ARG A 92 14.58 -14.09 -4.38
CA ARG A 92 15.45 -14.95 -5.20
C ARG A 92 15.12 -14.84 -6.70
N GLU A 93 13.84 -14.80 -7.05
CA GLU A 93 13.37 -14.62 -8.43
C GLU A 93 13.78 -13.25 -8.99
N ARG A 94 13.51 -12.16 -8.26
CA ARG A 94 13.89 -10.80 -8.67
C ARG A 94 15.41 -10.61 -8.77
N ALA A 95 16.17 -11.23 -7.87
CA ALA A 95 17.63 -11.24 -7.97
C ALA A 95 18.11 -11.95 -9.25
N GLY A 96 17.47 -13.07 -9.62
CA GLY A 96 17.72 -13.77 -10.88
C GLY A 96 17.41 -12.90 -12.10
N GLU A 97 16.27 -12.20 -12.11
CA GLU A 97 15.90 -11.24 -13.16
C GLU A 97 16.92 -10.10 -13.28
N PHE A 98 17.34 -9.52 -12.15
CA PHE A 98 18.33 -8.44 -12.13
C PHE A 98 19.66 -8.87 -12.74
N VAL A 99 20.18 -10.03 -12.32
CA VAL A 99 21.41 -10.60 -12.88
C VAL A 99 21.24 -10.93 -14.37
N GLY A 100 20.12 -11.53 -14.76
CA GLY A 100 19.81 -11.87 -16.16
C GLY A 100 19.68 -10.64 -17.06
N SER A 101 19.28 -9.50 -16.51
CA SER A 101 19.18 -8.22 -17.21
C SER A 101 20.51 -7.45 -17.31
N GLY A 102 21.64 -8.08 -16.97
CA GLY A 102 22.97 -7.49 -17.05
C GLY A 102 23.47 -6.87 -15.75
N ALA A 103 22.73 -7.02 -14.65
CA ALA A 103 23.05 -6.45 -13.33
C ALA A 103 23.30 -4.92 -13.37
N GLU A 104 22.67 -4.22 -14.31
CA GLU A 104 22.74 -2.77 -14.42
C GLU A 104 21.63 -2.12 -13.59
N ILE A 105 22.02 -1.22 -12.68
CA ILE A 105 21.08 -0.44 -11.87
C ILE A 105 20.30 0.55 -12.75
N TYR A 106 20.93 1.07 -13.81
CA TYR A 106 20.35 2.03 -14.73
C TYR A 106 20.21 1.40 -16.10
N GLN A 107 19.00 0.95 -16.44
CA GLN A 107 18.72 0.51 -17.81
C GLN A 107 18.49 1.74 -18.70
N ARG A 108 19.18 1.79 -19.85
CA ARG A 108 18.94 2.82 -20.86
C ARG A 108 17.52 2.65 -21.41
N SER A 109 16.65 3.61 -21.10
CA SER A 109 15.31 3.77 -21.68
C SER A 109 15.35 4.11 -23.16
#